data_AF-A0A3C1V7K1-F1
#
_entry.id   AF-A0A3C1V7K1-F1
#
_cell.length_a   1.000
_cell.length_b   1.000
_cell.length_c   1.000
_cell.angle_alpha   90.00
_cell.angle_beta   90.00
_cell.angle_gamma   90.00
#
_symmetry.space_group_name_H-M   'P 1'
#
loop_
_entity.id
_entity.type
_entity.pdbx_description
1 polymer ?
#
loop_
_entity_poly.entity_id
_entity_poly.type
_entity_poly.pdbx_seq_one_letter_code
_entity_poly.pdbx_strand_id
1 'polypeptide(L)'
;MPEDIGLAALSILDGNADAGIDQNSDEIGKVAIQLLISLINHNECGIPKICREVLIEGQWVNGTTLPSKGENQAIDFIRQGPAF
;
A
#
# COMPACT_ATOMS: atom_id res chain seq x y z
N MET A 1 14.59 -16.45 -0.25
CA MET A 1 13.13 -16.68 -0.42
C MET A 1 12.39 -15.54 -1.14
N PRO A 2 13.01 -14.86 -2.13
CA PRO A 2 12.28 -14.41 -3.32
C PRO A 2 12.66 -15.18 -4.59
N GLU A 3 13.62 -16.13 -4.51
CA GLU A 3 14.13 -16.88 -5.67
C GLU A 3 13.09 -17.75 -6.39
N ASP A 4 12.17 -18.40 -5.67
CA ASP A 4 11.17 -19.31 -6.25
C ASP A 4 9.74 -18.74 -6.25
N ILE A 5 9.39 -17.95 -5.23
CA ILE A 5 8.04 -17.37 -5.03
C ILE A 5 8.21 -15.97 -4.42
N GLY A 6 7.57 -14.97 -5.02
CA GLY A 6 7.45 -13.63 -4.46
C GLY A 6 6.29 -13.53 -3.46
N LEU A 7 6.50 -12.78 -2.38
CA LEU A 7 5.49 -12.49 -1.36
C LEU A 7 5.23 -10.98 -1.28
N ALA A 8 3.97 -10.60 -1.43
CA ALA A 8 3.49 -9.25 -1.15
C ALA A 8 2.36 -9.29 -0.12
N ALA A 9 2.33 -8.33 0.80
CA ALA A 9 1.31 -8.23 1.84
C ALA A 9 0.32 -7.08 1.61
N LEU A 10 -0.90 -7.22 2.17
CA LEU A 10 -1.89 -6.14 2.21
C LEU A 10 -1.54 -5.04 3.24
N SER A 11 -0.60 -5.34 4.14
CA SER A 11 -0.01 -4.42 5.09
C SER A 11 1.44 -4.84 5.30
N ILE A 12 2.39 -3.95 5.03
CA ILE A 12 3.81 -4.20 5.29
C ILE A 12 4.17 -4.10 6.78
N LEU A 13 3.22 -3.73 7.64
CA LEU A 13 3.43 -3.53 9.09
C LEU A 13 3.03 -4.76 9.92
N ASP A 14 2.20 -5.64 9.38
CA ASP A 14 1.54 -6.73 10.14
C ASP A 14 2.23 -8.09 10.00
N GLY A 15 3.44 -8.13 9.43
CA GLY A 15 4.16 -9.38 9.21
C GLY A 15 5.62 -9.17 8.80
N ASN A 16 6.22 -10.23 8.26
CA ASN A 16 7.63 -10.23 7.85
C ASN A 16 7.84 -9.88 6.36
N ALA A 17 6.76 -9.59 5.62
CA ALA A 17 6.84 -9.17 4.23
C ALA A 17 7.02 -7.65 4.14
N ASP A 18 8.05 -7.23 3.43
CA ASP A 18 8.39 -5.81 3.26
C ASP A 18 7.93 -5.24 1.90
N ALA A 19 7.46 -6.08 0.98
CA ALA A 19 6.78 -5.67 -0.23
C ALA A 19 5.26 -5.75 -0.05
N GLY A 20 4.53 -4.76 -0.56
CA GLY A 20 3.08 -4.72 -0.38
C GLY A 20 2.52 -3.32 -0.27
N ILE A 21 1.44 -3.17 0.47
CA ILE A 21 0.81 -1.88 0.73
C ILE A 21 1.24 -1.35 2.10
N ASP A 22 1.84 -0.16 2.12
CA ASP A 22 1.81 0.70 3.30
C ASP A 22 0.44 1.35 3.37
N GLN A 23 -0.33 1.04 4.41
CA GLN A 23 -1.69 1.57 4.58
C GLN A 23 -1.71 3.04 5.02
N ASN A 24 -0.56 3.66 5.30
CA ASN A 24 -0.45 4.99 5.89
C ASN A 24 -1.15 5.09 7.25
N SER A 25 -0.92 4.11 8.14
CA SER A 25 -1.59 4.03 9.45
C SER A 25 -1.38 5.25 10.34
N ASP A 26 -0.19 5.88 10.28
CA ASP A 26 0.11 7.14 10.98
C ASP A 26 -0.76 8.29 10.45
N GLU A 27 -0.91 8.42 9.14
CA GLU A 27 -1.74 9.46 8.53
C GLU A 27 -3.23 9.23 8.79
N ILE A 28 -3.68 7.97 8.75
CA ILE A 28 -5.03 7.57 9.17
C ILE A 28 -5.29 8.05 10.61
N GLY A 29 -4.33 7.85 11.53
CA GLY A 29 -4.41 8.31 12.91
C GLY A 29 -4.54 9.84 13.01
N LYS A 30 -3.70 10.60 12.29
CA LYS A 30 -3.78 12.07 12.26
C LYS A 30 -5.14 12.56 11.77
N VAL A 31 -5.62 12.00 10.66
CA VAL A 31 -6.89 12.39 10.05
C VAL A 31 -8.09 12.02 10.94
N ALA A 32 -8.04 10.88 11.63
CA ALA A 32 -9.06 10.51 12.62
C ALA A 32 -9.15 11.56 13.74
N ILE A 33 -8.01 12.04 14.25
CA ILE A 33 -7.98 13.10 15.26
C ILE A 33 -8.48 14.44 14.70
N GLN A 34 -8.12 14.79 13.47
CA GLN A 34 -8.63 16.01 12.81
C GLN A 34 -10.16 15.96 12.66
N LEU A 35 -10.72 14.81 12.29
CA LEU A 35 -12.17 14.61 12.22
C LEU A 35 -12.82 14.78 13.59
N LEU A 36 -12.23 14.20 14.64
CA LEU A 36 -12.73 14.36 16.02
C LEU A 36 -12.69 15.83 16.47
N ILE A 37 -11.60 16.54 16.22
CA ILE A 37 -11.48 17.99 16.52
C ILE A 37 -12.57 18.77 15.80
N SER A 38 -12.86 18.44 14.54
CA SER A 38 -13.97 19.05 13.80
C SER A 38 -15.30 18.82 14.53
N LEU A 39 -15.61 17.61 14.98
CA LEU A 39 -16.84 17.33 15.73
C LEU A 39 -16.93 18.17 17.02
N ILE A 40 -15.85 18.23 17.79
CA ILE A 40 -15.78 19.02 19.03
C ILE A 40 -16.03 20.50 18.78
N ASN A 41 -15.37 21.07 17.77
CA ASN A 41 -15.52 22.50 17.43
C ASN A 41 -16.94 22.86 16.99
N HIS A 42 -17.69 21.91 16.43
CA HIS A 42 -19.09 22.09 16.04
C HIS A 42 -20.07 21.71 17.15
N ASN A 43 -19.60 21.36 18.36
CA ASN A 43 -20.40 20.85 19.47
C ASN A 43 -21.26 19.62 19.07
N GLU A 44 -20.76 18.81 18.13
CA GLU A 44 -21.37 17.54 17.76
C GLU A 44 -21.09 16.53 18.88
N CYS A 45 -22.16 15.95 19.45
CA CYS A 45 -22.10 15.04 20.59
C CYS A 45 -22.82 13.73 20.28
N GLY A 46 -22.29 12.63 20.79
CA GLY A 46 -22.84 11.29 20.51
C GLY A 46 -22.54 10.84 19.09
N ILE A 47 -23.41 10.00 18.53
CA ILE A 47 -23.25 9.49 17.16
C ILE A 47 -23.74 10.56 16.17
N PRO A 48 -22.89 11.03 15.23
CA PRO A 48 -23.31 12.02 14.24
C PRO A 48 -24.50 11.52 13.41
N LYS A 49 -25.46 12.41 13.14
CA LYS A 49 -26.63 12.08 12.31
C LYS A 49 -26.26 11.68 10.87
N ILE A 50 -25.15 12.22 10.37
CA ILE A 50 -24.63 11.96 9.03
C ILE A 50 -23.22 11.38 9.22
N CYS A 51 -23.02 10.14 8.76
CA CYS A 51 -21.71 9.51 8.76
C CYS A 51 -20.74 10.31 7.86
N ARG A 52 -19.51 10.50 8.33
CA ARG A 52 -18.42 11.09 7.54
C ARG A 52 -17.33 10.04 7.40
N GLU A 53 -16.97 9.75 6.16
CA GLU A 53 -15.90 8.83 5.82
C GLU A 53 -14.78 9.60 5.12
N VAL A 54 -13.54 9.30 5.48
CA VAL A 54 -12.35 9.87 4.84
C VAL A 54 -11.48 8.70 4.40
N LEU A 55 -11.21 8.62 3.09
CA LEU A 55 -10.32 7.63 2.52
C LEU A 55 -8.90 8.18 2.48
N ILE A 56 -7.98 7.50 3.17
CA ILE A 56 -6.55 7.68 3.00
C ILE A 56 -6.04 6.50 2.18
N GLU A 57 -5.46 6.80 1.03
CA GLU A 57 -4.98 5.77 0.12
C GLU A 57 -3.71 5.12 0.66
N GLY A 58 -3.63 3.80 0.55
CA GLY A 58 -2.38 3.08 0.78
C GLY A 58 -1.41 3.29 -0.39
N GLN A 59 -0.12 3.13 -0.12
CA GLN A 59 0.93 3.25 -1.11
C GLN A 59 1.63 1.92 -1.30
N TRP A 60 1.94 1.59 -2.54
CA TRP A 60 2.75 0.43 -2.84
C TRP A 60 4.20 0.64 -2.41
N VAL A 61 4.77 -0.35 -1.73
CA VAL A 61 6.17 -0.40 -1.32
C VAL A 61 6.85 -1.56 -2.03
N ASN A 62 7.93 -1.24 -2.76
CA ASN A 62 8.80 -2.22 -3.39
C ASN A 62 9.79 -2.75 -2.34
N GLY A 63 9.46 -3.90 -1.76
CA GLY A 63 10.32 -4.60 -0.79
C GLY A 63 11.16 -5.72 -1.39
N THR A 64 11.96 -6.35 -0.54
CA THR A 64 12.89 -7.44 -0.88
C THR A 64 12.24 -8.82 -0.94
N THR A 65 11.01 -8.96 -0.43
CA THR A 65 10.23 -10.22 -0.54
C THR A 65 9.66 -10.47 -1.93
N LEU A 66 9.83 -9.54 -2.87
CA LEU A 66 9.57 -9.77 -4.29
C LEU A 66 10.86 -10.09 -5.04
N PRO A 67 10.80 -10.92 -6.10
CA PRO A 67 11.94 -11.09 -6.98
C PRO A 67 12.34 -9.74 -7.57
N SER A 68 13.65 -9.55 -7.77
CA SER A 68 14.14 -8.41 -8.55
C SER A 68 13.37 -8.39 -9.87
N LYS A 69 12.81 -7.23 -10.23
CA LYS A 69 12.09 -7.05 -11.50
C LYS A 69 12.96 -7.63 -12.61
N GLY A 70 12.60 -8.81 -13.10
CA GLY A 70 13.43 -9.51 -14.06
C GLY A 70 13.62 -8.60 -15.27
N GLU A 71 14.86 -8.45 -15.74
CA GLU A 71 15.04 -8.23 -17.16
C GLU A 71 14.25 -9.34 -17.83
N ASN A 72 13.14 -8.96 -18.47
CA ASN A 72 12.29 -9.90 -19.17
C ASN A 72 13.13 -10.49 -20.31
N GLN A 73 13.82 -11.59 -20.05
CA GLN A 73 14.60 -12.33 -21.05
C GLN A 73 13.70 -12.74 -22.23
N ALA A 74 12.39 -12.89 -21.99
CA ALA A 74 11.39 -13.09 -23.04
C ALA A 74 11.22 -11.88 -23.99
N ILE A 75 11.37 -10.64 -23.49
CA ILE A 75 11.39 -9.43 -24.32
C ILE A 75 12.72 -9.33 -25.08
N ASP A 76 13.83 -9.70 -24.44
CA ASP A 76 15.15 -9.67 -25.08
C ASP A 76 15.29 -10.72 -26.19
N PHE A 77 14.69 -11.91 -26.02
CA PHE A 77 14.60 -12.93 -27.08
C PHE A 77 13.77 -12.45 -28.29
N ILE A 78 12.71 -11.66 -28.07
CA ILE A 78 11.91 -11.07 -29.17
C ILE A 78 12.66 -9.93 -29.86
N ARG A 79 13.49 -9.17 -29.13
CA ARG A 79 14.29 -8.06 -29.69
C ARG A 79 15.54 -8.52 -30.45
N GLN A 80 16.13 -9.65 -30.08
CA GLN A 80 17.32 -10.24 -30.72
C GLN A 80 16.95 -11.34 -31.72
N GLY A 81 15.90 -11.13 -32.53
CA GLY A 81 15.40 -12.12 -33.49
C GLY A 81 16.52 -12.86 -34.25
N PRO A 82 16.34 -14.15 -34.59
CA PRO A 82 17.41 -14.98 -35.12
C PRO A 82 17.99 -14.30 -36.37
N ALA A 83 19.31 -14.13 -36.38
CA ALA A 83 20.04 -13.78 -37.58
C ALA A 83 19.86 -14.94 -38.58
N PHE A 84 18.91 -14.77 -39.50
CA PHE A 84 18.87 -15.52 -40.75
C PHE A 84 19.87 -14.90 -41.73
#